data_AF-A0A964ZY81-F1
#
_entry.id   AF-A0A964ZY81-F1
#
_cell.length_a   1.000
_cell.length_b   1.000
_cell.length_c   1.000
_cell.angle_alpha   90.00
_cell.angle_beta   90.00
_cell.angle_gamma   90.00
#
_symmetry.space_group_name_H-M   'P 1'
#
loop_
_entity.id
_entity.type
_entity.pdbx_description
1 polymer ?
#
loop_
_entity_poly.entity_id
_entity_poly.type
_entity_poly.pdbx_seq_one_letter_code
_entity_poly.pdbx_strand_id
1 'polypeptide(L)'
;MGGINEVRLEPIVGREHLVRELFWSTLTIGEPLKFELNCAKQYENLSLDWYLSSGAAACAIAMIGDKPVGYCLVCTDHESFERSQKKLFVRLMLACVATLLSLRMNAKSRRFYWYRLKDSFTIM
;
A
#
# COMPACT_ATOMS: atom_id res chain seq x y z
N MET A 1 15.06 -6.38 33.54
CA MET A 1 14.23 -5.16 33.52
C MET A 1 13.96 -4.81 32.06
N GLY A 2 12.86 -5.30 31.49
CA GLY A 2 12.45 -4.91 30.13
C GLY A 2 11.73 -3.57 30.24
N GLY A 3 12.41 -2.48 29.87
CA GLY A 3 11.75 -1.19 29.75
C GLY A 3 10.57 -1.34 28.80
N ILE A 4 9.40 -0.85 29.21
CA ILE A 4 8.25 -0.72 28.32
C ILE A 4 8.72 0.23 27.23
N ASN A 5 9.00 -0.31 26.05
CA ASN A 5 9.33 0.49 24.89
C ASN A 5 8.07 1.28 24.52
N GLU A 6 8.03 2.56 24.91
CA GLU A 6 6.90 3.44 24.67
C GLU A 6 6.67 3.58 23.16
N VAL A 7 5.45 3.26 22.73
CA VAL A 7 5.04 3.45 21.35
C VAL A 7 4.52 4.87 21.19
N ARG A 8 5.18 5.65 20.33
CA ARG A 8 4.77 7.01 19.98
C ARG A 8 4.07 7.01 18.62
N LEU A 9 2.98 7.74 18.50
CA LEU A 9 2.33 8.00 17.22
C LEU A 9 2.84 9.34 16.69
N GLU A 10 3.40 9.33 15.48
CA GLU A 10 3.91 10.52 14.82
C GLU A 10 3.17 10.75 13.49
N PRO A 11 3.05 11.99 13.01
CA PRO A 11 2.51 12.27 11.68
C PRO A 11 3.33 11.57 10.60
N ILE A 12 2.65 11.05 9.57
CA ILE A 12 3.33 10.40 8.44
C ILE A 12 4.03 11.39 7.49
N VAL A 13 3.70 12.68 7.58
CA VAL A 13 4.30 13.73 6.73
C VAL A 13 5.81 13.79 6.97
N GLY A 14 6.59 13.67 5.89
CA GLY A 14 8.05 13.55 5.92
C GLY A 14 8.60 12.15 6.25
N ARG A 15 7.71 11.17 6.51
CA ARG A 15 8.04 9.76 6.84
C ARG A 15 7.39 8.78 5.88
N GLU A 16 6.96 9.23 4.72
CA GLU A 16 6.16 8.45 3.77
C GLU A 16 6.95 7.24 3.21
N HIS A 17 8.28 7.34 3.15
CA HIS A 17 9.14 6.23 2.74
C HIS A 17 9.11 5.08 3.76
N LEU A 18 9.04 5.36 5.06
CA LEU A 18 8.95 4.35 6.11
C LEU A 18 7.62 3.60 6.04
N VAL A 19 6.52 4.32 5.74
CA VAL A 19 5.21 3.68 5.53
C VAL A 19 5.23 2.75 4.32
N ARG A 20 5.87 3.15 3.21
CA ARG A 20 6.03 2.29 2.02
C ARG A 20 6.86 1.05 2.32
N GLU A 21 7.96 1.21 3.05
CA GLU A 21 8.80 0.08 3.47
C GLU A 21 8.02 -0.90 4.35
N LEU A 22 7.34 -0.39 5.39
CA LEU A 22 6.49 -1.20 6.25
C LEU A 22 5.41 -1.93 5.44
N PHE A 23 4.71 -1.23 4.55
CA PHE A 23 3.68 -1.82 3.69
C PHE A 23 4.18 -3.04 2.92
N TRP A 24 5.35 -2.95 2.27
CA TRP A 24 5.92 -4.09 1.56
C TRP A 24 6.43 -5.20 2.47
N SER A 25 6.93 -4.84 3.66
CA SER A 25 7.37 -5.81 4.67
C SER A 25 6.22 -6.58 5.32
N THR A 26 4.98 -6.06 5.27
CA THR A 26 3.81 -6.66 5.94
C THR A 26 2.67 -7.04 4.99
N LEU A 27 2.86 -6.92 3.68
CA LEU A 27 1.80 -7.06 2.67
C LEU A 27 1.05 -8.40 2.75
N THR A 28 1.71 -9.45 3.20
CA THR A 28 1.15 -10.80 3.34
C THR A 28 0.92 -11.16 4.81
N ILE A 29 -0.08 -10.52 5.45
CA ILE A 29 -0.48 -10.80 6.84
C ILE A 29 0.72 -10.66 7.80
N GLY A 30 1.44 -9.54 7.70
CA GLY A 30 2.60 -9.26 8.55
C GLY A 30 3.94 -9.73 7.99
N GLU A 31 3.94 -10.42 6.84
CA GLU A 31 5.16 -10.90 6.17
C GLU A 31 5.35 -10.25 4.79
N PRO A 32 6.60 -10.18 4.27
CA PRO A 32 6.87 -9.64 2.96
C PRO A 32 6.38 -10.56 1.84
N LEU A 33 6.07 -9.96 0.68
CA LEU A 33 5.67 -10.72 -0.50
C LEU A 33 6.83 -11.64 -0.97
N LYS A 34 6.57 -12.95 -1.02
CA LYS A 34 7.60 -13.97 -1.36
C LYS A 34 7.91 -14.11 -2.85
N PHE A 35 7.61 -13.09 -3.64
CA PHE A 35 7.90 -13.03 -5.07
C PHE A 35 7.91 -11.58 -5.55
N GLU A 36 8.61 -11.32 -6.65
CA GLU A 36 8.60 -10.02 -7.29
C GLU A 36 7.25 -9.76 -7.96
N LEU A 37 6.60 -8.66 -7.57
CA LEU A 37 5.35 -8.22 -8.18
C LEU A 37 5.65 -7.31 -9.38
N ASN A 38 5.28 -7.75 -10.58
CA ASN A 38 5.26 -6.85 -11.73
C ASN A 38 4.29 -5.69 -11.45
N CYS A 39 4.61 -4.47 -11.86
CA CYS A 39 3.80 -3.28 -11.57
C CYS A 39 3.66 -2.95 -10.07
N ALA A 40 4.63 -3.39 -9.24
CA ALA A 40 4.67 -3.11 -7.80
C ALA A 40 4.45 -1.62 -7.47
N LYS A 41 5.13 -0.70 -8.16
CA LYS A 41 4.99 0.74 -7.92
C LYS A 41 3.56 1.24 -8.13
N GLN A 42 2.88 0.78 -9.18
CA GLN A 42 1.49 1.15 -9.44
C GLN A 42 0.55 0.57 -8.38
N TYR A 43 0.84 -0.64 -7.89
CA TYR A 43 0.09 -1.27 -6.82
C TYR A 43 0.30 -0.57 -5.47
N GLU A 44 1.53 -0.19 -5.13
CA GLU A 44 1.85 0.63 -3.95
C GLU A 44 1.10 1.96 -4.02
N ASN A 45 1.15 2.65 -5.17
CA ASN A 45 0.44 3.91 -5.35
C ASN A 45 -1.06 3.73 -5.14
N LEU A 46 -1.68 2.73 -5.77
CA LEU A 46 -3.11 2.41 -5.56
C LEU A 46 -3.45 2.11 -4.08
N SER A 47 -2.48 1.62 -3.31
CA SER A 47 -2.70 1.25 -1.92
C SER A 47 -2.48 2.42 -0.95
N LEU A 48 -1.52 3.30 -1.25
CA LEU A 48 -1.00 4.27 -0.28
C LEU A 48 -1.09 5.74 -0.72
N ASP A 49 -1.08 6.05 -2.01
CA ASP A 49 -0.79 7.41 -2.51
C ASP A 49 -1.74 8.47 -1.95
N TRP A 50 -3.05 8.19 -1.90
CA TRP A 50 -4.02 9.12 -1.31
C TRP A 50 -3.77 9.33 0.19
N TYR A 51 -3.49 8.26 0.93
CA TYR A 51 -3.21 8.34 2.37
C TYR A 51 -1.90 9.08 2.66
N LEU A 52 -0.89 8.94 1.81
CA LEU A 52 0.41 9.61 1.95
C LEU A 52 0.41 11.05 1.43
N SER A 53 -0.71 11.52 0.88
CA SER A 53 -0.86 12.88 0.34
C SER A 53 -2.10 13.57 0.92
N SER A 54 -3.23 13.54 0.21
CA SER A 54 -4.46 14.24 0.59
C SER A 54 -5.03 13.79 1.94
N GLY A 55 -4.88 12.52 2.30
CA GLY A 55 -5.32 11.94 3.57
C GLY A 55 -4.29 12.00 4.70
N ALA A 56 -3.10 12.56 4.47
CA ALA A 56 -1.97 12.39 5.37
C ALA A 56 -2.18 12.97 6.77
N ALA A 57 -2.97 14.04 6.88
CA ALA A 57 -3.27 14.68 8.15
C ALA A 57 -4.01 13.77 9.15
N ALA A 58 -4.72 12.74 8.67
CA ALA A 58 -5.44 11.79 9.49
C ALA A 58 -4.67 10.47 9.72
N CYS A 59 -3.46 10.34 9.18
CA CYS A 59 -2.66 9.13 9.23
C CYS A 59 -1.48 9.28 10.20
N ALA A 60 -1.05 8.17 10.79
CA ALA A 60 0.07 8.16 11.74
C ALA A 60 1.02 6.99 11.49
N ILE A 61 2.28 7.16 11.90
CA ILE A 61 3.27 6.09 12.00
C ILE A 61 3.57 5.82 13.47
N ALA A 62 3.64 4.55 13.85
CA ALA A 62 4.00 4.11 15.19
C ALA A 62 5.51 3.90 15.28
N MET A 63 6.14 4.50 16.29
CA MET A 63 7.58 4.51 16.51
C MET A 63 7.93 3.95 17.89
N ILE A 64 8.97 3.12 17.97
CA ILE A 64 9.66 2.76 19.22
C ILE A 64 11.08 3.32 19.12
N GLY A 65 11.39 4.34 19.93
CA GLY A 65 12.58 5.17 19.68
C GLY A 65 12.51 5.74 18.26
N ASP A 66 13.56 5.52 17.45
CA ASP A 66 13.63 5.94 16.04
C ASP A 66 13.20 4.84 15.06
N LYS A 67 12.75 3.68 15.56
CA LYS A 67 12.35 2.55 14.72
C LYS A 67 10.86 2.61 14.39
N PRO A 68 10.46 2.61 13.10
CA PRO A 68 9.07 2.44 12.72
C PRO A 68 8.61 0.99 12.98
N VAL A 69 7.46 0.84 13.64
CA VAL A 69 6.91 -0.47 14.04
C VAL A 69 5.50 -0.72 13.51
N GLY A 70 4.86 0.28 12.91
CA GLY A 70 3.54 0.15 12.31
C GLY A 70 3.06 1.48 11.75
N TYR A 71 1.90 1.48 11.10
CA TYR A 71 1.25 2.69 10.61
C TYR A 71 -0.27 2.54 10.67
N CYS A 72 -0.99 3.66 10.69
CA CYS A 72 -2.43 3.73 10.63
C CYS A 72 -2.83 4.64 9.46
N LEU A 73 -3.64 4.11 8.54
CA LEU A 73 -4.19 4.84 7.40
C LEU A 73 -5.68 5.05 7.63
N VAL A 74 -6.12 6.30 7.63
CA VAL A 74 -7.51 6.67 7.92
C VAL A 74 -8.10 7.42 6.73
N CYS A 75 -9.24 6.95 6.25
CA CYS A 75 -9.99 7.61 5.17
C CYS A 75 -11.06 8.53 5.78
N THR A 76 -10.77 9.83 5.84
CA THR A 76 -11.71 10.83 6.35
C THR A 76 -12.57 11.49 5.27
N ASP A 77 -12.18 11.39 4.00
CA ASP A 77 -12.90 11.94 2.84
C ASP A 77 -13.01 10.86 1.76
N HIS A 78 -14.15 10.17 1.77
CA HIS A 78 -14.41 9.05 0.88
C HIS A 78 -14.50 9.48 -0.60
N GLU A 79 -15.09 10.64 -0.91
CA GLU A 79 -15.25 11.09 -2.29
C GLU A 79 -13.91 11.48 -2.93
N SER A 80 -13.03 12.13 -2.16
CA SER A 80 -11.67 12.44 -2.60
C SER A 80 -10.86 11.15 -2.80
N PHE A 81 -10.95 10.21 -1.86
CA PHE A 81 -10.31 8.90 -1.96
C PHE A 81 -10.78 8.16 -3.21
N GLU A 82 -12.09 8.06 -3.44
CA GLU A 82 -12.65 7.35 -4.59
C GLU A 82 -12.21 7.96 -5.93
N ARG A 83 -12.18 9.30 -6.03
CA ARG A 83 -11.67 10.01 -7.21
C ARG A 83 -10.20 9.69 -7.48
N SER A 84 -9.37 9.60 -6.44
CA SER A 84 -7.96 9.20 -6.57
C SER A 84 -7.83 7.73 -6.97
N GLN A 85 -8.57 6.84 -6.30
CA GLN A 85 -8.55 5.40 -6.55
C GLN A 85 -8.93 5.04 -7.98
N LYS A 86 -9.96 5.68 -8.57
CA LYS A 86 -10.33 5.44 -9.97
C LYS A 86 -9.17 5.70 -10.92
N LYS A 87 -8.44 6.80 -10.73
CA LYS A 87 -7.28 7.15 -11.57
C LYS A 87 -6.12 6.17 -11.39
N LEU A 88 -5.80 5.83 -10.14
CA LEU A 88 -4.70 4.91 -9.82
C LEU A 88 -5.00 3.48 -10.27
N PHE A 89 -6.25 3.06 -10.18
CA PHE A 89 -6.71 1.76 -10.66
C PHE A 89 -6.54 1.63 -12.17
N VAL A 90 -6.97 2.64 -12.94
CA VAL A 90 -6.75 2.68 -14.39
C VAL A 90 -5.26 2.61 -14.73
N ARG A 91 -4.41 3.35 -14.00
CA ARG A 91 -2.95 3.30 -14.20
C ARG A 91 -2.37 1.90 -13.93
N LEU A 92 -2.81 1.23 -12.87
CA LEU A 92 -2.41 -0.14 -12.57
C LEU A 92 -2.87 -1.10 -13.67
N MET A 93 -4.13 -1.00 -14.10
CA MET A 93 -4.67 -1.84 -15.16
C MET A 93 -3.89 -1.69 -16.47
N LEU A 94 -3.61 -0.45 -16.90
CA LEU A 94 -2.81 -0.19 -18.09
C LEU A 94 -1.39 -0.77 -17.96
N ALA A 95 -0.75 -0.63 -16.79
CA ALA A 95 0.57 -1.21 -16.55
C ALA A 95 0.56 -2.74 -16.61
N CYS A 96 -0.46 -3.38 -16.02
CA CYS A 96 -0.64 -4.84 -16.08
C CYS A 96 -0.87 -5.32 -17.52
N VAL A 97 -1.72 -4.63 -18.29
CA VAL A 97 -1.96 -4.96 -19.72
C VAL A 97 -0.69 -4.81 -20.53
N ALA A 98 0.04 -3.70 -20.39
CA ALA A 98 1.31 -3.49 -21.09
C ALA A 98 2.35 -4.57 -20.74
N THR A 99 2.42 -4.98 -19.47
CA THR A 99 3.34 -6.04 -19.01
C THR A 99 2.93 -7.43 -19.53
N LEU A 100 1.62 -7.68 -19.63
CA LEU A 100 1.08 -8.92 -20.19
C LEU A 100 1.35 -9.00 -21.70
N LEU A 101 1.11 -7.91 -22.44
CA LEU A 101 1.36 -7.84 -23.88
C LEU A 101 2.84 -7.95 -24.24
N SER A 102 3.72 -7.46 -23.36
CA SER A 102 5.18 -7.63 -23.52
C SER A 102 5.70 -9.00 -23.07
N LEU A 103 4.82 -9.93 -22.65
CA LEU A 103 5.17 -11.27 -22.13
C LEU A 103 6.13 -11.24 -20.93
N ARG A 104 6.25 -10.10 -20.24
CA ARG A 104 7.13 -9.92 -19.07
C ARG A 104 6.43 -10.20 -17.74
N MET A 105 5.12 -10.46 -17.77
CA MET A 105 4.35 -10.69 -16.55
C MET A 105 4.54 -12.12 -16.05
N ASN A 106 5.06 -12.25 -14.83
CA ASN A 106 5.25 -13.54 -14.21
C ASN A 106 3.89 -14.12 -13.74
N ALA A 107 3.82 -15.45 -13.66
CA ALA A 107 2.58 -16.15 -13.32
C ALA A 107 2.05 -15.83 -11.91
N LYS A 108 2.94 -15.53 -10.95
CA LYS A 108 2.58 -15.18 -9.57
C LYS A 108 1.92 -13.79 -9.53
N SER A 109 2.46 -12.80 -10.22
CA SER A 109 1.87 -11.46 -10.40
C SER A 109 0.50 -11.54 -11.05
N ARG A 110 0.35 -12.34 -12.11
CA ARG A 110 -0.95 -12.55 -12.75
C ARG A 110 -1.98 -13.11 -11.77
N ARG A 111 -1.59 -14.12 -10.99
CA ARG A 111 -2.47 -14.75 -9.99
C ARG A 111 -2.82 -13.78 -8.86
N PHE A 112 -1.85 -13.00 -8.41
CA PHE A 112 -2.03 -11.96 -7.40
C PHE A 112 -3.08 -10.92 -7.84
N TYR A 113 -2.92 -10.32 -9.02
CA TYR A 113 -3.88 -9.35 -9.53
C TYR A 113 -5.25 -9.95 -9.82
N TRP A 114 -5.30 -11.20 -10.30
CA TRP A 114 -6.55 -11.90 -10.49
C TRP A 114 -7.34 -12.07 -9.18
N TYR A 115 -6.67 -12.50 -8.10
CA TYR A 115 -7.32 -12.60 -6.80
C TYR A 115 -7.73 -11.24 -6.25
N ARG A 116 -6.88 -10.22 -6.40
CA ARG A 116 -7.23 -8.87 -5.96
C ARG A 116 -8.47 -8.32 -6.66
N LEU A 117 -8.60 -8.55 -7.97
CA LEU A 117 -9.78 -8.18 -8.74
C LEU A 117 -11.01 -8.96 -8.28
N LYS A 118 -10.88 -10.28 -8.11
CA LYS A 118 -11.97 -11.14 -7.63
C LYS A 118 -12.49 -10.69 -6.25
N ASP A 119 -11.58 -10.35 -5.35
CA ASP A 119 -11.93 -9.86 -4.01
C ASP A 119 -12.68 -8.52 -4.11
N SER A 120 -12.26 -7.61 -4.98
CA SER A 120 -12.96 -6.35 -5.21
C SER A 120 -14.39 -6.55 -5.73
N PHE A 121 -14.64 -7.54 -6.59
CA PHE A 121 -16.00 -7.86 -7.06
C PHE A 121 -16.87 -8.54 -6.00
N THR A 122 -16.28 -9.11 -4.95
CA THR A 122 -17.06 -9.78 -3.89
C THR A 122 -17.54 -8.78 -2.83
N ILE A 123 -16.88 -7.63 -2.71
CA ILE A 123 -17.17 -6.58 -1.71
C ILE A 123 -18.08 -5.47 -2.29
N MET A 124 -18.22 -5.43 -3.62
CA MET A 124 -19.07 -4.48 -4.34
C MET A 124 -20.47 -5.06 -4.58
#